data_AF-A0A540M324-F1
#
_entry.id   AF-A0A540M324-F1
#
_cell.length_a   1.000
_cell.length_b   1.000
_cell.length_c   1.000
_cell.angle_alpha   90.00
_cell.angle_beta   90.00
_cell.angle_gamma   90.00
#
_symmetry.space_group_name_H-M   'P 1'
#
loop_
_entity.id
_entity.type
_entity.pdbx_description
1 polymer ?
#
loop_
_entity_poly.entity_id
_entity_poly.type
_entity_poly.pdbx_seq_one_letter_code
_entity_poly.pdbx_strand_id
1 'polypeptide(L)'
;MTTSVILTSKFSFSANKPVCHVYPTPPDHDATLGSVNLSDEDSSDEDFEATLESAMEEALSTRGAGHDEIQETFVKYVKSNDWDNAINFLRQHPQAATATIPDWPYTTALHYAIKERCSVRIIQQLVELMDNEHLEITDLFGCTALDWLINDCPEWVEAAECIVKKNLNIVTSVPSNRVPLVLVAQGMAKGERLARFLYSLTPHEQLNVSQAAHLISLGFHLERLDIVWDLIQRYPKLVITKDLDKNIPLVTLASNGSAFKSGSRLNLWEKLIYHGPSSLGMFKNAGTV
;
A
#
# COMPACT_ATOMS: atom_id res chain seq x y z
N MET A 1 35.88 -40.55 21.64
CA MET A 1 35.23 -39.30 22.06
C MET A 1 35.47 -38.28 20.95
N THR A 2 34.54 -38.16 20.03
CA THR A 2 34.60 -37.26 18.87
C THR A 2 33.50 -36.22 19.04
N THR A 3 33.88 -35.01 19.39
CA THR A 3 32.97 -33.90 19.67
C THR A 3 32.59 -33.20 18.37
N SER A 4 31.29 -33.16 18.11
CA SER A 4 30.66 -32.44 17.00
C SER A 4 30.68 -30.94 17.29
N VAL A 5 31.16 -30.11 16.35
CA VAL A 5 31.08 -28.65 16.42
C VAL A 5 29.95 -28.20 15.52
N ILE A 6 28.84 -27.79 16.14
CA ILE A 6 27.71 -27.14 15.47
C ILE A 6 28.02 -25.63 15.43
N LEU A 7 28.24 -25.09 14.24
CA LEU A 7 28.18 -23.64 14.00
C LEU A 7 26.73 -23.24 13.79
N THR A 8 26.11 -22.61 14.79
CA THR A 8 24.84 -21.91 14.62
C THR A 8 25.12 -20.48 14.15
N SER A 9 24.74 -20.16 12.91
CA SER A 9 24.67 -18.80 12.39
C SER A 9 23.55 -18.02 13.10
N LYS A 10 23.88 -16.89 13.72
CA LYS A 10 22.89 -15.88 14.11
C LYS A 10 22.80 -14.84 12.99
N PHE A 11 21.77 -14.95 12.14
CA PHE A 11 21.29 -13.81 11.36
C PHE A 11 20.03 -13.28 12.05
N SER A 12 20.12 -12.06 12.58
CA SER A 12 18.98 -11.34 13.16
C SER A 12 18.30 -10.59 12.03
N PHE A 13 17.08 -11.01 11.66
CA PHE A 13 16.22 -10.26 10.75
C PHE A 13 15.54 -9.16 11.56
N SER A 14 15.93 -7.90 11.36
CA SER A 14 15.20 -6.76 11.90
C SER A 14 13.94 -6.58 11.07
N ALA A 15 12.78 -6.72 11.69
CA ALA A 15 11.50 -6.40 11.05
C ALA A 15 11.38 -4.87 10.93
N ASN A 16 11.57 -4.34 9.73
CA ASN A 16 11.26 -2.94 9.44
C ASN A 16 9.74 -2.72 9.58
N LYS A 17 9.35 -1.80 10.47
CA LYS A 17 8.02 -1.18 10.47
C LYS A 17 7.88 -0.33 9.20
N PRO A 18 6.72 -0.33 8.51
CA PRO A 18 6.48 0.65 7.46
C PRO A 18 6.20 2.01 8.11
N VAL A 19 7.08 2.97 7.85
CA VAL A 19 6.84 4.40 8.10
C VAL A 19 6.15 4.94 6.85
N CYS A 20 5.06 5.70 7.03
CA CYS A 20 4.43 6.45 5.96
C CYS A 20 5.41 7.53 5.46
N HIS A 21 6.22 7.22 4.45
CA HIS A 21 7.09 8.21 3.82
C HIS A 21 6.30 8.98 2.77
N VAL A 22 5.86 10.18 3.12
CA VAL A 22 5.62 11.25 2.14
C VAL A 22 7.01 11.78 1.76
N TYR A 23 7.46 11.53 0.53
CA TYR A 23 8.71 12.13 0.04
C TYR A 23 8.46 13.59 -0.38
N PRO A 24 9.26 14.56 0.09
CA PRO A 24 9.26 15.91 -0.47
C PRO A 24 9.93 15.92 -1.85
N THR A 25 9.38 16.72 -2.76
CA THR A 25 9.81 16.94 -4.16
C THR A 25 11.20 17.60 -4.29
N PRO A 26 12.01 17.31 -5.34
CA PRO A 26 13.27 18.02 -5.62
C PRO A 26 13.24 18.87 -6.93
N PRO A 27 14.26 19.69 -7.25
CA PRO A 27 14.44 21.08 -6.78
C PRO A 27 14.58 22.11 -7.94
N ASP A 28 14.37 23.40 -7.66
CA ASP A 28 14.80 24.49 -8.56
C ASP A 28 16.20 25.01 -8.17
N HIS A 29 16.93 25.46 -9.19
CA HIS A 29 18.36 25.70 -9.25
C HIS A 29 18.89 26.96 -8.50
N ASP A 30 20.11 26.80 -7.95
CA ASP A 30 21.31 27.65 -8.13
C ASP A 30 21.97 28.28 -6.86
N ALA A 31 23.31 28.33 -6.91
CA ALA A 31 24.31 29.07 -6.11
C ALA A 31 24.85 28.52 -4.74
N THR A 32 25.90 27.70 -4.87
CA THR A 32 27.25 27.73 -4.23
C THR A 32 27.51 28.04 -2.74
N LEU A 33 28.38 27.16 -2.17
CA LEU A 33 29.33 27.25 -1.03
C LEU A 33 28.83 26.92 0.39
N GLY A 34 29.44 25.86 0.96
CA GLY A 34 29.59 25.70 2.40
C GLY A 34 29.53 24.24 2.87
N SER A 35 30.68 23.58 2.92
CA SER A 35 30.85 22.30 3.63
C SER A 35 30.50 22.44 5.11
N VAL A 36 29.50 21.70 5.61
CA VAL A 36 29.31 21.45 7.04
C VAL A 36 28.81 20.01 7.26
N ASN A 37 29.35 19.40 8.31
CA ASN A 37 29.26 18.01 8.70
C ASN A 37 27.85 17.56 9.12
N LEU A 38 27.69 16.23 9.04
CA LEU A 38 26.71 15.40 9.74
C LEU A 38 26.53 15.77 11.22
N SER A 39 25.32 16.16 11.59
CA SER A 39 24.60 15.71 12.78
C SER A 39 23.18 16.30 12.76
N ASP A 40 22.23 15.57 13.36
CA ASP A 40 20.87 15.98 13.73
C ASP A 40 19.74 15.49 12.80
N GLU A 41 19.46 14.18 12.84
CA GLU A 41 18.10 13.64 12.68
C GLU A 41 17.56 13.32 14.08
N ASP A 42 16.76 14.23 14.66
CA ASP A 42 15.93 13.93 15.84
C ASP A 42 14.74 14.92 15.99
N SER A 43 14.28 15.58 14.92
CA SER A 43 13.31 16.70 15.01
C SER A 43 11.89 16.40 14.50
N SER A 44 11.49 15.15 14.27
CA SER A 44 10.14 14.86 13.72
C SER A 44 9.03 14.77 14.76
N ASP A 45 9.37 14.45 16.02
CA ASP A 45 8.37 14.04 17.01
C ASP A 45 7.79 15.24 17.78
N GLU A 46 8.56 16.31 18.00
CA GLU A 46 8.08 17.52 18.67
C GLU A 46 7.11 18.34 17.81
N ASP A 47 7.38 18.43 16.50
CA ASP A 47 6.48 19.09 15.53
C ASP A 47 5.17 18.31 15.35
N PHE A 48 5.20 16.98 15.49
CA PHE A 48 4.04 16.10 15.38
C PHE A 48 3.07 16.29 16.55
N GLU A 49 3.58 16.29 17.78
CA GLU A 49 2.75 16.44 18.99
C GLU A 49 2.11 17.83 19.03
N ALA A 50 2.86 18.88 18.68
CA ALA A 50 2.34 20.25 18.61
C ALA A 50 1.24 20.42 17.55
N THR A 51 1.38 19.74 16.40
CA THR A 51 0.36 19.75 15.33
C THR A 51 -0.91 19.03 15.78
N LEU A 52 -0.77 17.91 16.50
CA LEU A 52 -1.89 17.15 17.04
C LEU A 52 -2.64 17.95 18.12
N GLU A 53 -1.91 18.58 19.05
CA GLU A 53 -2.49 19.43 20.10
C GLU A 53 -3.27 20.61 19.51
N SER A 54 -2.71 21.32 18.54
CA SER A 54 -3.38 22.44 17.87
C SER A 54 -4.66 22.00 17.12
N ALA A 55 -4.64 20.84 16.47
CA ALA A 55 -5.80 20.29 15.76
C ALA A 55 -6.91 19.83 16.72
N MET A 56 -6.54 19.33 17.91
CA MET A 56 -7.49 18.97 18.96
C MET A 56 -8.22 20.21 19.52
N GLU A 57 -7.53 21.34 19.69
CA GLU A 57 -8.16 22.59 20.14
C GLU A 57 -9.15 23.17 19.11
N GLU A 58 -8.82 23.10 17.82
CA GLU A 58 -9.70 23.59 16.75
C GLU A 58 -10.98 22.74 16.62
N ALA A 59 -10.85 21.41 16.72
CA ALA A 59 -11.99 20.48 16.63
C ALA A 59 -13.03 20.67 17.75
N LEU A 60 -12.62 21.20 18.91
CA LEU A 60 -13.52 21.47 20.04
C LEU A 60 -14.29 22.79 19.92
N SER A 61 -13.87 23.71 19.04
CA SER A 61 -14.39 25.09 18.98
C SER A 61 -15.61 25.29 18.07
N THR A 62 -15.92 24.32 17.19
CA THR A 62 -16.83 24.54 16.04
C THR A 62 -18.27 24.00 16.16
N ARG A 63 -18.73 23.54 17.32
CA ARG A 63 -19.97 22.71 17.41
C ARG A 63 -21.22 23.43 17.97
N GLY A 64 -22.38 23.10 17.40
CA GLY A 64 -23.69 23.72 17.65
C GLY A 64 -24.73 22.72 18.19
N ALA A 65 -25.35 23.07 19.31
CA ALA A 65 -25.96 22.19 20.32
C ALA A 65 -26.94 21.07 19.91
N GLY A 66 -27.49 21.05 18.69
CA GLY A 66 -28.47 20.03 18.24
C GLY A 66 -27.92 18.99 17.26
N HIS A 67 -26.91 19.36 16.47
CA HIS A 67 -26.16 18.41 15.63
C HIS A 67 -25.18 17.58 16.46
N ASP A 68 -24.80 18.12 17.61
CA ASP A 68 -23.78 17.57 18.49
C ASP A 68 -24.27 16.29 19.20
N GLU A 69 -25.50 16.24 19.72
CA GLU A 69 -25.98 15.08 20.49
C GLU A 69 -26.06 13.79 19.66
N ILE A 70 -26.49 13.89 18.40
CA ILE A 70 -26.56 12.74 17.47
C ILE A 70 -25.15 12.25 17.16
N GLN A 71 -24.23 13.17 16.84
CA GLN A 71 -22.84 12.81 16.53
C GLN A 71 -22.13 12.24 17.77
N GLU A 72 -22.31 12.86 18.95
CA GLU A 72 -21.74 12.40 20.22
C GLU A 72 -22.26 11.01 20.60
N THR A 73 -23.56 10.75 20.45
CA THR A 73 -24.15 9.44 20.74
C THR A 73 -23.58 8.36 19.82
N PHE A 74 -23.48 8.64 18.52
CA PHE A 74 -22.88 7.71 17.57
C PHE A 74 -21.40 7.45 17.87
N VAL A 75 -20.61 8.51 18.11
CA VAL A 75 -19.19 8.42 18.48
C VAL A 75 -19.01 7.62 19.77
N LYS A 76 -19.91 7.77 20.75
CA LYS A 76 -19.89 6.99 21.99
C LYS A 76 -20.05 5.48 21.73
N TYR A 77 -20.96 5.08 20.85
CA TYR A 77 -21.11 3.66 20.48
C TYR A 77 -19.86 3.13 19.79
N VAL A 78 -19.31 3.89 18.82
CA VAL A 78 -18.08 3.53 18.10
C VAL A 78 -16.90 3.35 19.06
N LYS A 79 -16.67 4.33 19.95
CA LYS A 79 -15.58 4.27 20.94
C LYS A 79 -15.75 3.15 21.96
N SER A 80 -16.99 2.75 22.24
CA SER A 80 -17.29 1.64 23.15
C SER A 80 -17.25 0.27 22.46
N ASN A 81 -16.88 0.23 21.17
CA ASN A 81 -16.88 -0.97 20.33
C ASN A 81 -18.27 -1.65 20.23
N ASP A 82 -19.34 -0.87 20.41
CA ASP A 82 -20.73 -1.32 20.39
C ASP A 82 -21.32 -1.15 18.98
N TRP A 83 -20.82 -1.97 18.05
CA TRP A 83 -21.14 -1.83 16.63
C TRP A 83 -22.58 -2.16 16.28
N ASP A 84 -23.24 -3.04 17.03
CA ASP A 84 -24.65 -3.34 16.79
C ASP A 84 -25.51 -2.10 17.04
N ASN A 85 -25.25 -1.37 18.14
CA ASN A 85 -25.94 -0.11 18.40
C ASN A 85 -25.46 1.00 17.47
N ALA A 86 -24.16 1.10 17.16
CA ALA A 86 -23.65 2.09 16.22
C ALA A 86 -24.32 1.97 14.84
N ILE A 87 -24.40 0.76 14.28
CA ILE A 87 -25.03 0.48 12.99
C ILE A 87 -26.54 0.77 13.04
N ASN A 88 -27.23 0.33 14.09
CA ASN A 88 -28.67 0.60 14.24
C ASN A 88 -28.96 2.09 14.37
N PHE A 89 -28.12 2.82 15.09
CA PHE A 89 -28.22 4.26 15.25
C PHE A 89 -27.96 4.99 13.93
N LEU A 90 -26.93 4.57 13.19
CA LEU A 90 -26.60 5.14 11.88
C LEU A 90 -27.72 4.94 10.85
N ARG A 91 -28.43 3.81 10.88
CA ARG A 91 -29.62 3.58 10.05
C ARG A 91 -30.75 4.57 10.36
N GLN A 92 -30.90 4.98 11.61
CA GLN A 92 -31.94 5.91 12.06
C GLN A 92 -31.52 7.38 11.84
N HIS A 93 -30.22 7.65 11.90
CA HIS A 93 -29.62 8.97 11.79
C HIS A 93 -28.43 8.97 10.81
N PRO A 94 -28.68 8.90 9.49
CA PRO A 94 -27.61 8.84 8.49
C PRO A 94 -26.61 10.01 8.55
N GLN A 95 -27.05 11.18 9.00
CA GLN A 95 -26.20 12.35 9.21
C GLN A 95 -25.09 12.13 10.25
N ALA A 96 -25.15 11.06 11.05
CA ALA A 96 -24.08 10.68 11.96
C ALA A 96 -22.86 10.09 11.22
N ALA A 97 -22.98 9.71 9.94
CA ALA A 97 -21.88 9.16 9.15
C ALA A 97 -20.67 10.11 9.03
N THR A 98 -20.92 11.42 9.07
CA THR A 98 -19.89 12.47 9.01
C THR A 98 -19.20 12.70 10.36
N ALA A 99 -19.59 11.99 11.43
CA ALA A 99 -19.04 12.25 12.75
C ALA A 99 -17.54 11.93 12.77
N THR A 100 -16.76 12.94 13.13
CA THR A 100 -15.34 12.80 13.43
C THR A 100 -15.16 12.38 14.88
N ILE A 101 -14.21 11.47 15.10
CA ILE A 101 -13.91 10.92 16.43
C ILE A 101 -12.83 11.79 17.07
N PRO A 102 -13.07 12.44 18.22
CA PRO A 102 -12.15 13.43 18.78
C PRO A 102 -10.79 12.87 19.20
N ASP A 103 -10.74 11.60 19.61
CA ASP A 103 -9.51 10.95 20.11
C ASP A 103 -8.40 10.88 19.07
N TRP A 104 -8.78 10.91 17.79
CA TRP A 104 -7.89 10.91 16.64
C TRP A 104 -8.48 11.89 15.63
N PRO A 105 -8.01 13.15 15.60
CA PRO A 105 -8.70 14.20 14.88
C PRO A 105 -8.93 13.81 13.42
N TYR A 106 -10.10 14.18 12.90
CA TYR A 106 -10.53 13.93 11.53
C TYR A 106 -10.69 12.44 11.14
N THR A 107 -10.62 11.50 12.11
CA THR A 107 -10.95 10.10 11.83
C THR A 107 -12.44 9.82 11.84
N THR A 108 -12.89 8.96 10.93
CA THR A 108 -14.29 8.50 10.83
C THR A 108 -14.52 7.18 11.56
N ALA A 109 -15.78 6.78 11.73
CA ALA A 109 -16.13 5.46 12.24
C ALA A 109 -15.50 4.31 11.43
N LEU A 110 -15.28 4.50 10.12
CA LEU A 110 -14.64 3.49 9.28
C LEU A 110 -13.15 3.32 9.59
N HIS A 111 -12.43 4.42 9.86
CA HIS A 111 -11.04 4.35 10.34
C HIS A 111 -10.96 3.59 11.67
N TYR A 112 -11.86 3.92 12.60
CA TYR A 112 -11.93 3.27 13.91
C TYR A 112 -12.25 1.77 13.80
N ALA A 113 -13.16 1.39 12.90
CA ALA A 113 -13.49 -0.01 12.66
C ALA A 113 -12.26 -0.83 12.20
N ILE A 114 -11.41 -0.24 11.36
CA ILE A 114 -10.17 -0.87 10.89
C ILE A 114 -9.14 -0.95 12.01
N LYS A 115 -8.95 0.16 12.74
CA LYS A 115 -8.02 0.25 13.89
C LYS A 115 -8.33 -0.80 14.95
N GLU A 116 -9.59 -0.89 15.35
CA GLU A 116 -10.08 -1.86 16.35
C GLU A 116 -10.20 -3.29 15.82
N ARG A 117 -9.76 -3.51 14.56
CA ARG A 117 -9.81 -4.80 13.87
C ARG A 117 -11.20 -5.46 13.92
N CYS A 118 -12.22 -4.67 13.62
CA CYS A 118 -13.61 -5.13 13.57
C CYS A 118 -13.83 -6.15 12.45
N SER A 119 -14.84 -7.01 12.60
CA SER A 119 -15.13 -8.02 11.58
C SER A 119 -15.44 -7.38 10.21
N VAL A 120 -15.06 -8.05 9.13
CA VAL A 120 -15.36 -7.63 7.75
C VAL A 120 -16.85 -7.32 7.56
N ARG A 121 -17.75 -8.04 8.25
CA ARG A 121 -19.19 -7.79 8.25
C ARG A 121 -19.56 -6.40 8.78
N ILE A 122 -18.92 -5.93 9.85
CA ILE A 122 -19.16 -4.59 10.42
C ILE A 122 -18.70 -3.52 9.42
N ILE A 123 -17.51 -3.71 8.83
CA ILE A 123 -16.96 -2.79 7.83
C ILE A 123 -17.91 -2.68 6.63
N GLN A 124 -18.40 -3.81 6.11
CA GLN A 124 -19.36 -3.84 5.01
C GLN A 124 -20.65 -3.09 5.35
N GLN A 125 -21.20 -3.29 6.56
CA GLN A 125 -22.40 -2.57 6.99
C GLN A 125 -22.18 -1.06 7.12
N LEU A 126 -21.01 -0.62 7.60
CA LEU A 126 -20.66 0.80 7.64
C LEU A 126 -20.60 1.38 6.22
N VAL A 127 -19.90 0.71 5.31
CA VAL A 127 -19.75 1.14 3.91
C VAL A 127 -21.10 1.20 3.18
N GLU A 128 -22.01 0.26 3.46
CA GLU A 128 -23.36 0.28 2.91
C GLU A 128 -24.14 1.53 3.33
N LEU A 129 -23.99 1.96 4.59
CA LEU A 129 -24.69 3.10 5.19
C LEU A 129 -24.03 4.45 4.95
N MET A 130 -22.78 4.48 4.49
CA MET A 130 -22.05 5.70 4.15
C MET A 130 -22.28 6.09 2.68
N ASP A 131 -22.45 7.39 2.43
CA ASP A 131 -22.31 7.97 1.09
C ASP A 131 -20.85 7.98 0.60
N ASN A 132 -20.67 8.18 -0.71
CA ASN A 132 -19.36 8.09 -1.38
C ASN A 132 -18.37 9.12 -0.82
N GLU A 133 -18.86 10.32 -0.53
CA GLU A 133 -18.10 11.45 0.01
C GLU A 133 -17.55 11.12 1.41
N HIS A 134 -18.27 10.33 2.21
CA HIS A 134 -17.80 9.92 3.53
C HIS A 134 -16.65 8.92 3.48
N LEU A 135 -16.56 8.14 2.40
CA LEU A 135 -15.45 7.20 2.18
C LEU A 135 -14.17 7.91 1.71
N GLU A 136 -14.29 9.14 1.21
CA GLU A 136 -13.17 10.00 0.79
C GLU A 136 -12.63 10.87 1.93
N ILE A 137 -13.29 10.90 3.10
CA ILE A 137 -12.80 11.62 4.26
C ILE A 137 -11.44 11.06 4.68
N THR A 138 -10.48 11.96 4.88
CA THR A 138 -9.13 11.64 5.34
C THR A 138 -8.91 12.06 6.78
N ASP A 139 -8.01 11.37 7.46
CA ASP A 139 -7.42 11.82 8.71
C ASP A 139 -6.48 13.04 8.52
N LEU A 140 -5.83 13.45 9.61
CA LEU A 140 -4.83 14.53 9.63
C LEU A 140 -3.66 14.33 8.65
N PHE A 141 -3.37 13.08 8.25
CA PHE A 141 -2.26 12.75 7.36
C PHE A 141 -2.69 12.65 5.89
N GLY A 142 -3.96 12.96 5.59
CA GLY A 142 -4.50 12.77 4.25
C GLY A 142 -4.73 11.28 3.92
N CYS A 143 -4.81 10.41 4.93
CA CYS A 143 -5.09 8.99 4.75
C CYS A 143 -6.59 8.73 4.91
N THR A 144 -7.17 8.04 3.93
CA THR A 144 -8.54 7.51 4.01
C THR A 144 -8.56 6.22 4.82
N ALA A 145 -9.76 5.74 5.14
CA ALA A 145 -9.93 4.44 5.77
C ALA A 145 -9.38 3.30 4.89
N LEU A 146 -9.46 3.41 3.55
CA LEU A 146 -8.87 2.41 2.66
C LEU A 146 -7.34 2.36 2.80
N ASP A 147 -6.70 3.51 3.05
CA ASP A 147 -5.26 3.56 3.28
C ASP A 147 -4.89 2.85 4.57
N TRP A 148 -5.62 3.08 5.66
CA TRP A 148 -5.42 2.34 6.92
C TRP A 148 -5.58 0.83 6.70
N LEU A 149 -6.60 0.42 5.93
CA LEU A 149 -6.82 -0.99 5.60
C LEU A 149 -5.61 -1.58 4.86
N ILE A 150 -5.11 -0.90 3.83
CA ILE A 150 -3.97 -1.37 3.04
C ILE A 150 -2.72 -1.51 3.92
N ASN A 151 -2.47 -0.55 4.82
CA ASN A 151 -1.28 -0.54 5.67
C ASN A 151 -1.36 -1.56 6.81
N ASP A 152 -2.51 -1.66 7.49
CA ASP A 152 -2.62 -2.41 8.75
C ASP A 152 -3.25 -3.80 8.61
N CYS A 153 -4.10 -3.97 7.60
CA CYS A 153 -4.89 -5.19 7.36
C CYS A 153 -4.93 -5.57 5.86
N PRO A 154 -3.78 -5.67 5.16
CA PRO A 154 -3.73 -5.95 3.73
C PRO A 154 -4.36 -7.30 3.32
N GLU A 155 -4.52 -8.24 4.26
CA GLU A 155 -5.22 -9.50 4.04
C GLU A 155 -6.75 -9.37 3.93
N TRP A 156 -7.34 -8.23 4.30
CA TRP A 156 -8.79 -7.99 4.31
C TRP A 156 -9.31 -7.56 2.94
N VAL A 157 -9.03 -8.39 1.94
CA VAL A 157 -9.37 -8.12 0.54
C VAL A 157 -10.88 -7.93 0.36
N GLU A 158 -11.71 -8.72 1.05
CA GLU A 158 -13.17 -8.63 0.93
C GLU A 158 -13.73 -7.29 1.48
N ALA A 159 -13.06 -6.70 2.48
CA ALA A 159 -13.42 -5.39 3.00
C ALA A 159 -12.96 -4.27 2.06
N ALA A 160 -11.74 -4.35 1.53
CA ALA A 160 -11.25 -3.41 0.52
C ALA A 160 -12.12 -3.43 -0.74
N GLU A 161 -12.51 -4.61 -1.22
CA GLU A 161 -13.44 -4.76 -2.34
C GLU A 161 -14.76 -4.06 -2.09
N CYS A 162 -15.31 -4.15 -0.88
CA CYS A 162 -16.56 -3.49 -0.52
C CYS A 162 -16.44 -1.96 -0.61
N ILE A 163 -15.37 -1.40 -0.02
CA ILE A 163 -15.09 0.06 -0.05
C ILE A 163 -14.94 0.53 -1.50
N VAL A 164 -14.11 -0.15 -2.30
CA VAL A 164 -13.82 0.24 -3.68
C VAL A 164 -15.01 0.06 -4.62
N LYS A 165 -15.84 -0.98 -4.42
CA LYS A 165 -17.08 -1.16 -5.20
C LYS A 165 -18.10 -0.06 -4.93
N LYS A 166 -18.14 0.47 -3.70
CA LYS A 166 -19.02 1.57 -3.32
C LYS A 166 -18.54 2.89 -3.94
N ASN A 167 -17.25 3.18 -3.82
CA ASN A 167 -16.65 4.38 -4.42
C ASN A 167 -15.31 4.07 -5.10
N LEU A 168 -15.34 3.90 -6.42
CA LEU A 168 -14.15 3.63 -7.23
C LEU A 168 -13.19 4.82 -7.29
N ASN A 169 -13.69 6.05 -7.09
CA ASN A 169 -12.89 7.27 -7.17
C ASN A 169 -11.76 7.30 -6.14
N ILE A 170 -11.91 6.60 -5.01
CA ILE A 170 -10.86 6.48 -3.98
C ILE A 170 -9.58 5.87 -4.55
N VAL A 171 -9.71 5.00 -5.56
CA VAL A 171 -8.57 4.37 -6.24
C VAL A 171 -8.13 5.17 -7.47
N THR A 172 -9.08 5.72 -8.23
CA THR A 172 -8.78 6.31 -9.56
C THR A 172 -8.52 7.81 -9.53
N SER A 173 -8.98 8.54 -8.51
CA SER A 173 -8.81 9.98 -8.35
C SER A 173 -7.62 10.33 -7.45
N VAL A 174 -6.64 9.42 -7.36
CA VAL A 174 -5.43 9.63 -6.56
C VAL A 174 -4.64 10.79 -7.17
N PRO A 175 -4.33 11.86 -6.39
CA PRO A 175 -3.51 12.96 -6.86
C PRO A 175 -2.16 12.47 -7.42
N SER A 176 -1.63 13.11 -8.46
CA SER A 176 -0.41 12.66 -9.14
C SER A 176 0.84 12.63 -8.26
N ASN A 177 0.83 13.35 -7.13
CA ASN A 177 1.91 13.39 -6.14
C ASN A 177 1.79 12.30 -5.07
N ARG A 178 0.70 11.52 -5.04
CA ARG A 178 0.49 10.45 -4.06
C ARG A 178 0.96 9.12 -4.62
N VAL A 179 1.51 8.29 -3.73
CA VAL A 179 1.90 6.91 -4.08
C VAL A 179 0.65 6.11 -4.47
N PRO A 180 0.62 5.44 -5.64
CA PRO A 180 -0.52 4.63 -6.04
C PRO A 180 -0.79 3.50 -5.04
N LEU A 181 -2.07 3.28 -4.68
CA LEU A 181 -2.48 2.28 -3.69
C LEU A 181 -2.00 0.86 -4.03
N VAL A 182 -1.95 0.52 -5.33
CA VAL A 182 -1.40 -0.76 -5.80
C VAL A 182 0.07 -0.95 -5.41
N LEU A 183 0.86 0.12 -5.39
CA LEU A 183 2.28 0.09 -5.02
C LEU A 183 2.44 -0.12 -3.53
N VAL A 184 1.61 0.57 -2.72
CA VAL A 184 1.57 0.38 -1.26
C VAL A 184 1.20 -1.07 -0.95
N ALA A 185 0.10 -1.58 -1.49
CA ALA A 185 -0.34 -2.96 -1.26
C ALA A 185 0.70 -3.99 -1.72
N GLN A 186 1.38 -3.76 -2.84
CA GLN A 186 2.42 -4.65 -3.35
C GLN A 186 3.60 -4.74 -2.39
N GLY A 187 3.94 -3.67 -1.67
CA GLY A 187 5.01 -3.66 -0.66
C GLY A 187 4.65 -4.31 0.68
N MET A 188 3.35 -4.41 1.00
CA MET A 188 2.90 -4.88 2.31
C MET A 188 3.04 -6.39 2.51
N ALA A 189 3.39 -6.82 3.73
CA ALA A 189 3.33 -8.21 4.13
C ALA A 189 1.88 -8.71 4.05
N LYS A 190 1.62 -9.80 3.32
CA LYS A 190 0.27 -10.32 2.95
C LYS A 190 -0.54 -9.47 1.96
N GLY A 191 0.04 -8.41 1.39
CA GLY A 191 -0.66 -7.55 0.42
C GLY A 191 -0.79 -8.08 -1.00
N GLU A 192 -0.25 -9.27 -1.32
CA GLU A 192 -0.25 -9.81 -2.70
C GLU A 192 -1.66 -9.90 -3.32
N ARG A 193 -2.65 -10.43 -2.58
CA ARG A 193 -4.03 -10.53 -3.10
C ARG A 193 -4.65 -9.16 -3.29
N LEU A 194 -4.42 -8.23 -2.36
CA LEU A 194 -4.94 -6.86 -2.42
C LEU A 194 -4.28 -6.06 -3.55
N ALA A 195 -2.98 -6.21 -3.74
CA ALA A 195 -2.23 -5.59 -4.83
C ALA A 195 -2.76 -6.06 -6.19
N ARG A 196 -3.04 -7.36 -6.36
CA ARG A 196 -3.66 -7.88 -7.59
C ARG A 196 -5.05 -7.30 -7.84
N PHE A 197 -5.86 -7.21 -6.79
CA PHE A 197 -7.17 -6.57 -6.87
C PHE A 197 -7.05 -5.11 -7.33
N LEU A 198 -6.23 -4.31 -6.65
CA LEU A 198 -6.03 -2.89 -7.00
C LEU A 198 -5.40 -2.70 -8.38
N TYR A 199 -4.44 -3.56 -8.77
CA TYR A 199 -3.85 -3.55 -10.10
C TYR A 199 -4.88 -3.77 -11.19
N SER A 200 -5.84 -4.67 -10.99
CA SER A 200 -6.92 -4.93 -11.96
C SER A 200 -7.85 -3.73 -12.19
N LEU A 201 -7.87 -2.78 -11.24
CA LEU A 201 -8.69 -1.58 -11.30
C LEU A 201 -7.90 -0.33 -11.72
N THR A 202 -6.57 -0.37 -11.66
CA THR A 202 -5.70 0.76 -11.97
C THR A 202 -5.50 0.84 -13.49
N PRO A 203 -5.98 1.89 -14.17
CA PRO A 203 -5.63 2.13 -15.57
C PRO A 203 -4.12 2.29 -15.73
N HIS A 204 -3.55 1.69 -16.77
CA HIS A 204 -2.10 1.66 -16.96
C HIS A 204 -1.53 3.07 -17.17
N GLU A 205 -2.33 3.98 -17.71
CA GLU A 205 -2.00 5.38 -17.96
C GLU A 205 -1.82 6.18 -16.65
N GLN A 206 -2.37 5.70 -15.53
CA GLN A 206 -2.20 6.34 -14.22
C GLN A 206 -0.85 6.01 -13.57
N LEU A 207 -0.19 4.93 -13.99
CA LEU A 207 1.13 4.57 -13.50
C LEU A 207 2.20 5.22 -14.38
N ASN A 208 2.98 6.12 -13.79
CA ASN A 208 4.16 6.62 -14.49
C ASN A 208 5.22 5.51 -14.63
N VAL A 209 6.18 5.72 -15.54
CA VAL A 209 7.20 4.72 -15.88
C VAL A 209 7.99 4.24 -14.65
N SER A 210 8.35 5.15 -13.74
CA SER A 210 9.10 4.80 -12.53
C SER A 210 8.25 4.06 -11.50
N GLN A 211 6.97 4.37 -11.36
CA GLN A 211 6.02 3.63 -10.52
C GLN A 211 5.82 2.20 -11.06
N ALA A 212 5.63 2.06 -12.37
CA ALA A 212 5.49 0.75 -13.00
C ALA A 212 6.78 -0.08 -12.88
N ALA A 213 7.97 0.53 -13.04
CA ALA A 213 9.24 -0.13 -12.77
C ALA A 213 9.38 -0.53 -11.29
N HIS A 214 8.90 0.30 -10.36
CA HIS A 214 8.94 0.00 -8.93
C HIS A 214 8.03 -1.17 -8.54
N LEU A 215 6.84 -1.31 -9.16
CA LEU A 215 6.00 -2.51 -9.00
C LEU A 215 6.75 -3.79 -9.42
N ILE A 216 7.57 -3.71 -10.47
CA ILE A 216 8.42 -4.83 -10.91
C ILE A 216 9.50 -5.11 -9.86
N SER A 217 10.21 -4.09 -9.37
CA SER A 217 11.22 -4.25 -8.31
C SER A 217 10.64 -4.91 -7.06
N LEU A 218 9.48 -4.44 -6.57
CA LEU A 218 8.78 -5.02 -5.43
C LEU A 218 8.37 -6.47 -5.70
N GLY A 219 7.83 -6.75 -6.90
CA GLY A 219 7.44 -8.10 -7.27
C GLY A 219 8.61 -9.07 -7.37
N PHE A 220 9.77 -8.64 -7.85
CA PHE A 220 10.98 -9.47 -7.81
C PHE A 220 11.52 -9.67 -6.41
N HIS A 221 11.56 -8.62 -5.58
CA HIS A 221 12.03 -8.71 -4.21
C HIS A 221 11.15 -9.63 -3.34
N LEU A 222 9.83 -9.51 -3.49
CA LEU A 222 8.84 -10.25 -2.71
C LEU A 222 8.37 -11.56 -3.36
N GLU A 223 8.94 -11.94 -4.50
CA GLU A 223 8.58 -13.12 -5.29
C GLU A 223 7.10 -13.15 -5.74
N ARG A 224 6.51 -11.99 -5.99
CA ARG A 224 5.11 -11.78 -6.42
C ARG A 224 5.06 -11.50 -7.93
N LEU A 225 5.03 -12.57 -8.73
CA LEU A 225 5.28 -12.46 -10.18
C LEU A 225 4.04 -12.15 -11.04
N ASP A 226 2.83 -12.19 -10.48
CA ASP A 226 1.59 -12.01 -11.26
C ASP A 226 1.52 -10.64 -11.96
N ILE A 227 1.69 -9.55 -11.20
CA ILE A 227 1.72 -8.17 -11.74
C ILE A 227 2.97 -7.96 -12.60
N VAL A 228 4.10 -8.52 -12.17
CA VAL A 228 5.39 -8.39 -12.86
C VAL A 228 5.29 -8.93 -14.28
N TRP A 229 4.69 -10.12 -14.42
CA TRP A 229 4.55 -10.78 -15.71
C TRP A 229 3.73 -9.94 -16.68
N ASP A 230 2.57 -9.43 -16.26
CA ASP A 230 1.72 -8.60 -17.11
C ASP A 230 2.44 -7.30 -17.56
N LEU A 231 3.12 -6.62 -16.64
CA LEU A 231 3.88 -5.40 -16.94
C LEU A 231 5.03 -5.65 -17.92
N ILE A 232 5.79 -6.75 -17.76
CA ILE A 232 6.92 -7.08 -18.65
C ILE A 232 6.43 -7.42 -20.05
N GLN A 233 5.32 -8.15 -20.18
CA GLN A 233 4.76 -8.51 -21.48
C GLN A 233 4.31 -7.26 -22.26
N ARG A 234 3.74 -6.27 -21.58
CA ARG A 234 3.27 -5.02 -22.21
C ARG A 234 4.40 -4.03 -22.46
N TYR A 235 5.30 -3.87 -21.49
CA TYR A 235 6.33 -2.84 -21.50
C TYR A 235 7.70 -3.43 -21.10
N PRO A 236 8.35 -4.22 -21.98
CA PRO A 236 9.60 -4.90 -21.65
C PRO A 236 10.73 -3.98 -21.15
N LYS A 237 10.74 -2.71 -21.58
CA LYS A 237 11.75 -1.73 -21.17
C LYS A 237 11.68 -1.36 -19.68
N LEU A 238 10.56 -1.63 -18.99
CA LEU A 238 10.43 -1.35 -17.56
C LEU A 238 11.47 -2.09 -16.72
N VAL A 239 11.88 -3.30 -17.13
CA VAL A 239 12.87 -4.11 -16.38
C VAL A 239 14.26 -3.50 -16.31
N ILE A 240 14.59 -2.59 -17.24
CA ILE A 240 15.86 -1.86 -17.30
C ILE A 240 15.71 -0.37 -16.96
N THR A 241 14.49 0.07 -16.62
CA THR A 241 14.21 1.47 -16.28
C THR A 241 14.36 1.68 -14.78
N LYS A 242 14.82 2.87 -14.38
CA LYS A 242 14.96 3.22 -12.97
C LYS A 242 13.58 3.34 -12.30
N ASP A 243 13.43 2.63 -11.20
CA ASP A 243 12.29 2.73 -10.31
C ASP A 243 12.34 3.99 -9.43
N LEU A 244 11.42 4.11 -8.48
CA LEU A 244 11.34 5.24 -7.55
C LEU A 244 12.61 5.40 -6.70
N ASP A 245 13.26 4.29 -6.34
CA ASP A 245 14.51 4.25 -5.56
C ASP A 245 15.76 4.37 -6.43
N LYS A 246 15.57 4.67 -7.73
CA LYS A 246 16.62 4.74 -8.76
C LYS A 246 17.33 3.40 -9.02
N ASN A 247 16.76 2.29 -8.55
CA ASN A 247 17.22 0.94 -8.82
C ASN A 247 16.71 0.45 -10.17
N ILE A 248 17.41 -0.52 -10.75
CA ILE A 248 16.98 -1.19 -11.97
C ILE A 248 16.34 -2.52 -11.57
N PRO A 249 15.08 -2.82 -11.95
CA PRO A 249 14.40 -4.03 -11.50
C PRO A 249 15.15 -5.33 -11.83
N LEU A 250 15.85 -5.40 -12.97
CA LEU A 250 16.68 -6.56 -13.31
C LEU A 250 17.87 -6.74 -12.35
N VAL A 251 18.43 -5.65 -11.82
CA VAL A 251 19.46 -5.70 -10.77
C VAL A 251 18.84 -6.17 -9.45
N THR A 252 17.67 -5.64 -9.08
CA THR A 252 16.90 -6.09 -7.91
C THR A 252 16.64 -7.59 -7.95
N LEU A 253 16.23 -8.11 -9.11
CA LEU A 253 16.07 -9.55 -9.34
C LEU A 253 17.39 -10.29 -9.09
N ALA A 254 18.48 -9.90 -9.76
CA ALA A 254 19.78 -10.56 -9.63
C ALA A 254 20.35 -10.53 -8.20
N SER A 255 20.05 -9.49 -7.43
CA SER A 255 20.41 -9.36 -6.02
C SER A 255 19.51 -10.18 -5.09
N ASN A 256 18.37 -10.67 -5.57
CA ASN A 256 17.48 -11.49 -4.78
C ASN A 256 17.96 -12.96 -4.72
N GLY A 257 18.76 -13.28 -3.72
CA GLY A 257 19.31 -14.62 -3.50
C GLY A 257 18.28 -15.71 -3.22
N SER A 258 17.03 -15.38 -2.89
CA SER A 258 15.95 -16.38 -2.71
C SER A 258 15.25 -16.75 -4.01
N ALA A 259 15.19 -15.83 -4.98
CA ALA A 259 14.64 -16.06 -6.32
C ALA A 259 15.54 -16.95 -7.20
N PHE A 260 16.84 -17.03 -6.87
CA PHE A 260 17.81 -17.89 -7.55
C PHE A 260 18.34 -18.96 -6.60
N LYS A 261 17.97 -20.23 -6.80
CA LYS A 261 18.63 -21.39 -6.18
C LYS A 261 20.05 -21.63 -6.75
N SER A 262 20.85 -20.59 -6.93
CA SER A 262 22.26 -20.75 -7.33
C SER A 262 23.13 -21.41 -6.24
N GLY A 263 22.54 -21.87 -5.12
CA GLY A 263 23.15 -22.81 -4.18
C GLY A 263 22.65 -24.26 -4.28
N SER A 264 21.55 -24.58 -4.99
CA SER A 264 21.08 -25.97 -5.12
C SER A 264 20.22 -26.20 -6.37
N ARG A 265 20.85 -26.83 -7.38
CA ARG A 265 20.29 -27.57 -8.54
C ARG A 265 18.99 -27.02 -9.17
N LEU A 266 19.20 -26.49 -10.38
CA LEU A 266 18.29 -25.86 -11.33
C LEU A 266 16.78 -26.25 -11.30
N ASN A 267 15.88 -25.26 -11.41
CA ASN A 267 14.42 -25.41 -11.48
C ASN A 267 13.85 -25.11 -12.90
N LEU A 268 12.54 -25.32 -13.10
CA LEU A 268 11.78 -25.28 -14.37
C LEU A 268 12.11 -24.12 -15.35
N TRP A 269 12.45 -22.92 -14.87
CA TRP A 269 12.82 -21.78 -15.72
C TRP A 269 14.16 -21.97 -16.44
N GLU A 270 15.13 -22.64 -15.82
CA GLU A 270 16.42 -22.96 -16.47
C GLU A 270 16.24 -24.03 -17.55
N LYS A 271 15.24 -24.92 -17.45
CA LYS A 271 14.88 -25.83 -18.55
C LYS A 271 14.28 -25.10 -19.75
N LEU A 272 13.51 -24.03 -19.53
CA LEU A 272 12.91 -23.24 -20.61
C LEU A 272 13.95 -22.39 -21.36
N ILE A 273 14.95 -21.87 -20.64
CA ILE A 273 16.03 -21.06 -21.26
C ILE A 273 17.06 -21.94 -21.97
N TYR A 274 17.36 -23.14 -21.45
CA TYR A 274 18.35 -24.06 -22.06
C TYR A 274 17.78 -25.06 -23.10
N HIS A 275 16.47 -25.32 -23.12
CA HIS A 275 15.83 -26.25 -24.07
C HIS A 275 14.81 -25.59 -25.00
N GLY A 276 15.14 -24.41 -25.56
CA GLY A 276 14.48 -23.97 -26.80
C GLY A 276 14.62 -25.04 -27.89
N PRO A 277 13.60 -25.31 -28.72
CA PRO A 277 13.55 -26.48 -29.59
C PRO A 277 14.63 -26.41 -30.68
N SER A 278 15.78 -27.01 -30.39
CA SER A 278 16.77 -27.43 -31.37
C SER A 278 16.37 -28.79 -31.93
N SER A 279 15.34 -28.84 -32.79
CA SER A 279 15.15 -29.89 -33.82
C SER A 279 13.77 -29.84 -34.48
N LEU A 280 13.69 -29.14 -35.61
CA LEU A 280 12.91 -29.52 -36.79
C LEU A 280 13.65 -28.85 -37.95
N GLY A 281 14.44 -29.56 -38.75
CA GLY A 281 14.01 -30.71 -39.52
C GLY A 281 14.04 -30.26 -40.98
N MET A 282 15.09 -30.70 -41.68
CA MET A 282 15.34 -30.48 -43.11
C MET A 282 14.08 -30.55 -43.98
N PHE A 283 13.89 -29.58 -44.89
CA PHE A 283 13.18 -29.81 -46.14
C PHE A 283 13.87 -29.10 -47.33
N LYS A 284 14.58 -29.93 -48.09
CA LYS A 284 14.72 -30.02 -49.56
C LYS A 284 15.04 -28.77 -50.38
N ASN A 285 16.23 -28.85 -50.99
CA ASN A 285 16.57 -28.31 -52.31
C ASN A 285 15.42 -28.48 -53.33
N ALA A 286 15.06 -27.38 -53.99
CA ALA A 286 14.50 -27.38 -55.33
C ALA A 286 15.17 -26.23 -56.10
N GLY A 287 16.00 -26.57 -57.08
CA GLY A 287 16.71 -25.58 -57.88
C GLY A 287 17.69 -26.22 -58.84
N THR A 288 17.18 -26.79 -59.94
CA THR A 288 17.95 -26.84 -61.19
C THR A 288 16.98 -26.81 -62.37
N VAL A 289 17.24 -25.82 -63.24
CA VAL A 289 16.79 -25.53 -64.62
C VAL A 289 15.72 -26.45 -65.23
#